data_AF-A0A814WSS1-F1
#
_entry.id   AF-A0A814WSS1-F1
#
_cell.length_a   1.000
_cell.length_b   1.000
_cell.length_c   1.000
_cell.angle_alpha   90.00
_cell.angle_beta   90.00
_cell.angle_gamma   90.00
#
_symmetry.space_group_name_H-M   'P 1'
#
loop_
_entity.id
_entity.type
_entity.pdbx_description
1 polymer ?
#
loop_
_entity_poly.entity_id
_entity_poly.type
_entity_poly.pdbx_seq_one_letter_code
_entity_poly.pdbx_strand_id
1 'polypeptide(L)'
;MSRYAPPPPAYAPQQVAVQPRDLSYLFAFKNEWNRPLFSSFKPCPKSALACFCTPCYTAKVIDRTNDNYCTGFCNPWSLMALRTKVRTAFRIQGNLVEDCLVATCCTAPCAVLQIDHELDCQGIPAMGGKRLIVLVQTRPGHDAWSYENTWKQPLFDCCRSTKLCCLICWCCPCKSYGIYHRLGENCVSWCWPMTLWSLRTKIRTLFRIQGSLCGDCAAVQCCGCCALVQMHRELDLQGL
;
A
#
# COMPACT_ATOMS: atom_id res chain seq x y z
N MET A 1 -49.32 -2.34 -43.16
CA MET A 1 -48.03 -1.62 -43.04
C MET A 1 -47.52 -1.81 -41.61
N SER A 2 -46.52 -2.68 -41.41
CA SER A 2 -45.67 -2.62 -40.22
C SER A 2 -44.24 -2.90 -40.70
N ARG A 3 -43.45 -1.83 -40.81
CA ARG A 3 -42.04 -1.89 -41.18
C ARG A 3 -41.25 -2.23 -39.91
N TYR A 4 -40.96 -3.51 -39.70
CA TYR A 4 -39.97 -3.89 -38.69
C TYR A 4 -38.58 -3.54 -39.23
N ALA A 5 -37.92 -2.59 -38.58
CA ALA A 5 -36.52 -2.28 -38.84
C ALA A 5 -35.63 -3.38 -38.24
N PRO A 6 -34.52 -3.77 -38.91
CA PRO A 6 -33.59 -4.74 -38.37
C PRO A 6 -32.85 -4.18 -37.14
N PRO A 7 -32.45 -5.04 -36.17
CA PRO A 7 -31.71 -4.63 -35.00
C PRO A 7 -30.31 -4.09 -35.37
N PRO A 8 -29.77 -3.13 -34.61
CA PRO A 8 -28.44 -2.59 -34.85
C PRO A 8 -27.35 -3.67 -34.69
N PRO A 9 -26.24 -3.56 -35.42
CA PRO A 9 -25.15 -4.54 -35.33
C PRO A 9 -24.55 -4.57 -33.91
N ALA A 10 -24.29 -5.77 -33.42
CA ALA A 10 -23.64 -5.99 -32.13
C ALA A 10 -22.25 -5.34 -32.12
N TYR A 11 -22.03 -4.40 -31.20
CA TYR A 11 -20.74 -3.77 -31.01
C TYR A 11 -19.78 -4.82 -30.40
N ALA A 12 -18.84 -5.31 -31.21
CA ALA A 12 -17.77 -6.16 -30.72
C ALA A 12 -16.90 -5.35 -29.74
N PRO A 13 -16.57 -5.87 -28.55
CA PRO A 13 -15.65 -5.18 -27.64
C PRO A 13 -14.30 -5.05 -28.33
N GLN A 14 -13.89 -3.81 -28.61
CA GLN A 14 -12.56 -3.50 -29.10
C GLN A 14 -11.54 -4.02 -28.08
N GLN A 15 -10.80 -5.08 -28.45
CA GLN A 15 -9.64 -5.52 -27.71
C GLN A 15 -8.54 -4.47 -27.90
N VAL A 16 -8.48 -3.49 -27.00
CA VAL A 16 -7.33 -2.60 -26.89
C VAL A 16 -6.15 -3.48 -26.49
N ALA A 17 -5.25 -3.76 -27.45
CA ALA A 17 -4.01 -4.45 -27.19
C ALA A 17 -3.20 -3.62 -26.18
N VAL A 18 -3.17 -4.08 -24.92
CA VAL A 18 -2.31 -3.50 -23.89
C VAL A 18 -0.88 -3.88 -24.27
N GLN A 19 -0.11 -2.95 -24.82
CA GLN A 19 1.32 -3.15 -24.96
C GLN A 19 1.92 -3.45 -23.58
N PRO A 20 2.83 -4.43 -23.45
CA PRO A 20 3.45 -4.74 -22.17
C PRO A 20 4.20 -3.50 -21.69
N ARG A 21 3.64 -2.80 -20.72
CA ARG A 21 4.31 -1.69 -20.05
C ARG A 21 5.41 -2.32 -19.20
N ASP A 22 6.66 -1.98 -19.48
CA ASP A 22 7.77 -2.35 -18.62
C ASP A 22 7.59 -1.63 -17.27
N LEU A 23 7.03 -2.34 -16.28
CA LEU A 23 6.78 -1.85 -14.93
C LEU A 23 7.92 -2.19 -13.96
N SER A 24 9.04 -2.75 -14.47
CA SER A 24 10.20 -3.10 -13.64
C SER A 24 10.73 -1.91 -12.82
N TYR A 25 10.65 -0.70 -13.39
CA TYR A 25 11.08 0.54 -12.73
C TYR A 25 10.24 0.91 -11.49
N LEU A 26 8.99 0.44 -11.38
CA LEU A 26 8.16 0.67 -10.19
C LEU A 26 8.68 -0.10 -8.98
N PHE A 27 9.39 -1.21 -9.21
CA PHE A 27 10.00 -2.04 -8.19
C PHE A 27 11.48 -1.74 -7.96
N ALA A 28 12.03 -0.73 -8.65
CA ALA A 28 13.41 -0.31 -8.47
C ALA A 28 13.56 0.54 -7.20
N PHE A 29 13.62 -0.12 -6.04
CA PHE A 29 13.93 0.48 -4.74
C PHE A 29 15.43 0.81 -4.67
N LYS A 30 15.78 2.09 -4.78
CA LYS A 30 17.18 2.55 -4.85
C LYS A 30 17.60 3.40 -3.65
N ASN A 31 16.64 3.98 -2.93
CA ASN A 31 16.93 4.93 -1.86
C ASN A 31 17.11 4.20 -0.53
N GLU A 32 17.88 4.79 0.38
CA GLU A 32 17.98 4.32 1.76
C GLU A 32 17.29 5.31 2.70
N TRP A 33 16.98 4.87 3.93
CA TRP A 33 16.47 5.78 4.95
C TRP A 33 17.53 6.83 5.28
N ASN A 34 17.16 8.11 5.30
CA ASN A 34 18.09 9.20 5.66
C ASN A 34 18.66 9.06 7.08
N ARG A 35 18.00 8.27 7.93
CA ARG A 35 18.35 8.09 9.32
C ARG A 35 18.13 6.64 9.78
N PRO A 36 19.05 6.02 10.55
CA PRO A 36 18.87 4.65 11.04
C PRO A 36 17.94 4.59 12.26
N LEU A 37 17.25 3.45 12.43
CA LEU A 37 16.19 3.21 13.41
C LEU A 37 16.54 3.62 14.85
N PHE A 38 17.73 3.27 15.33
CA PHE A 38 18.13 3.48 16.73
C PHE A 38 18.85 4.80 17.00
N SER A 39 18.98 5.69 16.00
CA SER A 39 19.62 6.98 16.23
C SER A 39 18.75 8.00 16.99
N SER A 40 17.54 7.58 17.38
CA SER A 40 16.51 8.43 18.00
C SER A 40 16.66 8.63 19.51
N PHE A 41 17.65 8.02 20.17
CA PHE A 41 17.91 8.17 21.61
C PHE A 41 18.45 9.54 22.05
N LYS A 42 18.43 10.55 21.18
CA LYS A 42 18.70 11.93 21.62
C LYS A 42 17.49 12.42 22.45
N PRO A 43 17.69 13.02 23.63
CA PRO A 43 16.60 13.59 24.43
C PRO A 43 15.98 14.75 23.66
N CYS A 44 14.84 14.50 23.01
CA CYS A 44 14.09 15.46 22.22
C CYS A 44 12.60 15.31 22.59
N PRO A 45 11.81 16.40 22.66
CA PRO A 45 10.39 16.32 22.98
C PRO A 45 9.61 15.35 22.07
N LYS A 46 9.99 15.25 20.79
CA LYS A 46 9.39 14.31 19.83
C LYS A 46 9.62 12.85 20.24
N SER A 47 10.85 12.49 20.65
CA SER A 47 11.19 11.11 21.03
C SER A 47 10.50 10.71 22.32
N ALA A 48 10.39 11.62 23.29
CA ALA A 48 9.61 11.40 24.51
C ALA A 48 8.13 11.11 24.22
N LEU A 49 7.48 11.91 23.34
CA LEU A 49 6.08 11.70 22.98
C LEU A 49 5.86 10.39 22.22
N ALA A 50 6.76 10.03 21.30
CA ALA A 50 6.70 8.78 20.55
C ALA A 50 6.85 7.55 21.47
N CYS A 51 7.71 7.61 22.49
CA CYS A 51 7.86 6.54 23.48
C CYS A 51 6.69 6.47 24.46
N PHE A 52 6.13 7.61 24.88
CA PHE A 52 5.03 7.66 25.86
C PHE A 52 3.68 7.21 25.25
N CYS A 53 3.35 7.70 24.05
CA CYS A 53 2.17 7.25 23.30
C CYS A 53 2.51 7.04 21.83
N THR A 54 3.12 5.89 21.52
CA THR A 54 3.34 5.44 20.13
C THR A 54 2.06 5.41 19.29
N PRO A 55 0.89 4.96 19.80
CA PRO A 55 -0.38 5.04 19.06
C PRO A 55 -0.73 6.47 18.62
N CYS A 56 -0.66 7.43 19.55
CA CYS A 56 -1.00 8.83 19.31
C CYS A 56 -0.01 9.48 18.33
N TYR A 57 1.29 9.20 18.52
CA TYR A 57 2.32 9.73 17.64
C TYR A 57 2.20 9.15 16.23
N THR A 58 1.93 7.85 16.10
CA THR A 58 1.66 7.20 14.81
C THR A 58 0.44 7.81 14.13
N ALA A 59 -0.64 8.08 14.86
CA ALA A 59 -1.81 8.77 14.32
C ALA A 59 -1.44 10.15 13.75
N LYS A 60 -0.67 10.94 14.50
CA LYS A 60 -0.16 12.25 14.06
C LYS A 60 0.69 12.14 12.79
N VAL A 61 1.53 11.12 12.66
CA VAL A 61 2.38 10.91 11.48
C VAL A 61 1.56 10.41 10.28
N ILE A 62 0.56 9.56 10.50
CA ILE A 62 -0.34 9.06 9.43
C ILE A 62 -1.11 10.19 8.79
N ASP A 63 -1.60 11.14 9.59
CA ASP A 63 -2.30 12.33 9.12
C ASP A 63 -1.44 13.16 8.14
N ARG A 64 -0.11 13.24 8.36
CA ARG A 64 0.84 13.88 7.41
C ARG A 64 0.85 13.21 6.03
N THR A 65 0.47 11.93 5.95
CA THR A 65 0.43 11.17 4.70
C THR A 65 -0.92 11.22 3.99
N ASN A 66 -1.85 12.08 4.45
CA ASN A 66 -3.22 12.18 3.95
C ASN A 66 -3.95 10.82 4.00
N ASP A 67 -3.82 10.12 5.13
CA ASP A 67 -4.38 8.81 5.36
C ASP A 67 -5.07 8.74 6.72
N ASN A 68 -6.00 7.80 6.89
CA ASN A 68 -6.78 7.69 8.12
C ASN A 68 -6.12 6.71 9.10
N TYR A 69 -6.08 7.10 10.37
CA TYR A 69 -5.67 6.21 11.46
C TYR A 69 -6.86 5.46 12.05
N CYS A 70 -6.79 4.14 12.11
CA CYS A 70 -7.75 3.34 12.85
C CYS A 70 -7.19 2.98 14.24
N THR A 71 -7.84 3.52 15.27
CA THR A 71 -7.53 3.29 16.68
C THR A 71 -7.93 1.85 17.09
N GLY A 72 -7.18 1.22 18.00
CA GLY A 72 -7.49 -0.12 18.53
C GLY A 72 -6.80 -1.30 17.82
N PHE A 73 -7.58 -2.29 17.38
CA PHE A 73 -7.14 -3.61 16.84
C PHE A 73 -6.23 -3.56 15.59
N CYS A 74 -5.86 -2.39 15.06
CA CYS A 74 -4.83 -2.29 14.00
C CYS A 74 -3.47 -1.79 14.59
N ASN A 75 -3.18 -1.80 15.90
CA ASN A 75 -1.86 -1.38 16.47
C ASN A 75 -1.14 -2.57 17.13
N PRO A 76 0.07 -3.02 16.70
CA PRO A 76 1.18 -2.32 16.00
C PRO A 76 1.10 -2.25 14.45
N TRP A 77 0.03 -2.73 13.85
CA TRP A 77 -0.04 -3.02 12.42
C TRP A 77 -0.21 -1.80 11.49
N SER A 78 -0.80 -0.71 11.97
CA SER A 78 -0.92 0.57 11.28
C SER A 78 0.45 1.20 11.02
N LEU A 79 1.41 0.98 11.94
CA LEU A 79 2.77 1.45 11.78
C LEU A 79 3.52 0.68 10.69
N MET A 80 3.32 -0.64 10.59
CA MET A 80 3.86 -1.45 9.50
C MET A 80 3.34 -1.00 8.13
N ALA A 81 2.02 -0.78 8.01
CA ALA A 81 1.40 -0.32 6.77
C ALA A 81 1.84 1.11 6.39
N LEU A 82 1.94 2.01 7.38
CA LEU A 82 2.49 3.36 7.19
C LEU A 82 3.94 3.32 6.72
N ARG A 83 4.77 2.49 7.37
CA ARG A 83 6.18 2.30 7.00
C ARG A 83 6.30 1.79 5.56
N THR A 84 5.50 0.79 5.20
CA THR A 84 5.42 0.24 3.84
C THR A 84 5.00 1.32 2.84
N LYS A 85 3.97 2.12 3.15
CA LYS A 85 3.49 3.21 2.31
C LYS A 85 4.59 4.24 2.04
N VAL A 86 5.26 4.71 3.09
CA VAL A 86 6.33 5.71 2.98
C VAL A 86 7.52 5.17 2.18
N ARG A 87 7.95 3.93 2.45
CA ARG A 87 8.99 3.26 1.67
C ARG A 87 8.61 3.13 0.20
N THR A 88 7.37 2.75 -0.08
CA THR A 88 6.87 2.57 -1.45
C THR A 88 6.80 3.90 -2.19
N ALA A 89 6.33 4.96 -1.55
CA ALA A 89 6.24 6.29 -2.15
C ALA A 89 7.62 6.89 -2.46
N PHE A 90 8.58 6.74 -1.54
CA PHE A 90 9.94 7.28 -1.71
C PHE A 90 10.96 6.29 -2.26
N ARG A 91 10.51 5.09 -2.70
CA ARG A 91 11.35 4.02 -3.26
C ARG A 91 12.55 3.64 -2.38
N ILE A 92 12.31 3.57 -1.07
CA ILE A 92 13.31 3.20 -0.07
C ILE A 92 13.45 1.66 -0.03
N GLN A 93 14.67 1.15 0.14
CA GLN A 93 14.97 -0.28 0.23
C GLN A 93 14.51 -0.94 1.54
N GLY A 94 14.14 -2.23 1.43
CA GLY A 94 13.57 -3.05 2.51
C GLY A 94 12.44 -3.95 2.01
N ASN A 95 11.85 -4.75 2.91
CA ASN A 95 10.78 -5.69 2.60
C ASN A 95 9.69 -5.72 3.69
N LEU A 96 8.57 -6.38 3.42
CA LEU A 96 7.42 -6.44 4.35
C LEU A 96 7.74 -7.14 5.68
N VAL A 97 8.65 -8.11 5.69
CA VAL A 97 9.06 -8.80 6.93
C VAL A 97 9.84 -7.86 7.83
N GLU A 98 10.79 -7.11 7.25
CA GLU A 98 11.52 -6.07 7.97
C GLU A 98 10.57 -5.03 8.55
N ASP A 99 9.61 -4.55 7.74
CA ASP A 99 8.61 -3.58 8.21
C ASP A 99 7.75 -4.14 9.36
N CYS A 100 7.44 -5.43 9.33
CA CYS A 100 6.72 -6.12 10.39
C CYS A 100 7.55 -6.22 11.67
N LEU A 101 8.80 -6.69 11.58
CA LEU A 101 9.71 -6.83 12.72
C LEU A 101 9.98 -5.47 13.38
N VAL A 102 10.20 -4.43 12.57
CA VAL A 102 10.44 -3.07 13.05
C VAL A 102 9.19 -2.43 13.69
N ALA A 103 7.99 -2.82 13.25
CA ALA A 103 6.76 -2.34 13.88
C ALA A 103 6.42 -3.10 15.19
N THR A 104 6.85 -4.36 15.33
CA THR A 104 6.41 -5.26 16.41
C THR A 104 7.45 -5.50 17.51
N CYS A 105 8.75 -5.51 17.20
CA CYS A 105 9.82 -5.89 18.13
C CYS A 105 10.38 -4.69 18.92
N CYS A 106 9.56 -4.06 19.77
CA CYS A 106 9.93 -2.93 20.66
C CYS A 106 10.52 -1.68 19.99
N THR A 107 10.58 -1.68 18.65
CA THR A 107 11.16 -0.61 17.82
C THR A 107 10.11 0.34 17.27
N ALA A 108 8.83 0.14 17.60
CA ALA A 108 7.72 0.98 17.18
C ALA A 108 7.95 2.51 17.38
N PRO A 109 8.39 3.01 18.56
CA PRO A 109 8.69 4.45 18.71
C PRO A 109 9.85 4.91 17.82
N CYS A 110 10.86 4.06 17.61
CA CYS A 110 11.98 4.35 16.73
C CYS A 110 11.55 4.39 15.26
N ALA A 111 10.70 3.45 14.85
CA ALA A 111 10.18 3.34 13.50
C ALA A 111 9.30 4.53 13.13
N VAL A 112 8.41 4.96 14.03
CA VAL A 112 7.56 6.13 13.78
C VAL A 112 8.37 7.43 13.74
N LEU A 113 9.43 7.55 14.55
CA LEU A 113 10.35 8.69 14.49
C LEU A 113 11.20 8.68 13.22
N GLN A 114 11.62 7.50 12.74
CA GLN A 114 12.32 7.37 11.46
C GLN A 114 11.42 7.87 10.32
N ILE A 115 10.15 7.48 10.32
CA ILE A 115 9.16 7.95 9.34
C ILE A 115 8.93 9.46 9.47
N ASP A 116 8.72 9.97 10.68
CA ASP A 116 8.53 11.41 10.93
C ASP A 116 9.70 12.24 10.42
N HIS A 117 10.93 11.76 10.65
CA HIS A 117 12.15 12.38 10.15
C HIS A 117 12.25 12.33 8.63
N GLU A 118 11.90 11.20 8.01
CA GLU A 118 11.87 11.10 6.55
C GLU A 118 10.88 12.11 5.97
N LEU A 119 9.67 12.23 6.53
CA LEU A 119 8.70 13.24 6.12
C LEU A 119 9.22 14.68 6.33
N ASP A 120 10.03 14.93 7.37
CA ASP A 120 10.70 16.21 7.60
C ASP A 120 11.76 16.49 6.50
N CYS A 121 12.58 15.50 6.14
CA CYS A 121 13.56 15.58 5.05
C CYS A 121 12.89 15.85 3.70
N GLN A 122 11.72 15.24 3.48
CA GLN A 122 10.89 15.48 2.31
C GLN A 122 10.05 16.77 2.43
N GLY A 123 10.19 17.57 3.49
CA GLY A 123 9.48 18.86 3.63
C GLY A 123 7.95 18.77 3.73
N ILE A 124 7.39 17.60 4.07
CA ILE A 124 5.93 17.39 4.18
C ILE A 124 5.47 17.94 5.54
N PRO A 125 4.70 19.03 5.62
CA PRO A 125 4.36 19.63 6.91
C PRO A 125 3.42 18.77 7.76
N ALA A 126 3.43 18.99 9.08
CA ALA A 126 2.37 18.54 9.97
C ALA A 126 1.11 19.42 9.82
N MET A 127 -0.05 18.89 10.19
CA MET A 127 -1.35 19.57 10.05
C MET A 127 -1.28 21.03 10.56
N GLY A 128 -1.77 21.99 9.74
CA GLY A 128 -1.75 23.43 10.02
C GLY A 128 -0.62 24.22 9.33
N GLY A 129 0.40 23.54 8.78
CA GLY A 129 1.40 24.17 7.91
C GLY A 129 0.88 24.35 6.48
N LYS A 130 1.22 25.47 5.83
CA LYS A 130 0.98 25.64 4.37
C LYS A 130 1.64 24.45 3.65
N ARG A 131 0.86 23.72 2.87
CA ARG A 131 1.33 22.60 2.02
C ARG A 131 2.36 23.17 1.04
N LEU A 132 3.64 23.11 1.40
CA LEU A 132 4.70 23.45 0.47
C LEU A 132 4.62 22.41 -0.65
N ILE A 133 4.56 22.87 -1.89
CA ILE A 133 4.70 21.99 -3.06
C ILE A 133 6.15 21.52 -3.03
N VAL A 134 6.41 20.43 -2.30
CA VAL A 134 7.70 19.78 -2.31
C VAL A 134 7.84 19.16 -3.70
N LEU A 135 8.96 19.46 -4.36
CA LEU A 135 9.45 18.71 -5.51
C LEU A 135 9.83 17.30 -5.06
N VAL A 136 8.82 16.49 -4.71
CA VAL A 136 8.95 15.05 -4.61
C VAL A 136 9.42 14.60 -5.99
N GLN A 137 10.26 13.58 -6.04
CA GLN A 137 10.70 12.94 -7.29
C GLN A 137 9.57 12.11 -7.95
N THR A 138 8.36 12.64 -7.86
CA THR A 138 7.19 12.33 -8.66
C THR A 138 7.01 13.50 -9.62
N ARG A 139 6.56 13.23 -10.85
CA ARG A 139 6.36 14.21 -11.94
C ARG A 139 5.99 15.62 -11.42
N PRO A 140 6.62 16.70 -11.92
CA PRO A 140 6.37 18.05 -11.43
C PRO A 140 4.85 18.35 -11.46
N GLY A 141 4.29 18.69 -10.30
CA GLY A 141 2.86 19.02 -10.14
C GLY A 141 2.00 18.03 -9.34
N HIS A 142 2.52 16.87 -8.93
CA HIS A 142 1.77 15.90 -8.11
C HIS A 142 2.36 15.76 -6.70
N ASP A 143 1.51 15.77 -5.67
CA ASP A 143 1.93 15.45 -4.30
C ASP A 143 2.25 13.95 -4.17
N ALA A 144 3.11 13.58 -3.21
CA ALA A 144 3.48 12.18 -2.96
C ALA A 144 2.26 11.28 -2.70
N TRP A 145 1.14 11.88 -2.31
CA TRP A 145 -0.09 11.22 -1.88
C TRP A 145 -1.28 11.47 -2.82
N SER A 146 -1.07 12.00 -4.05
CA SER A 146 -2.15 12.14 -5.04
C SER A 146 -2.62 10.75 -5.46
N TYR A 147 -3.90 10.49 -5.31
CA TYR A 147 -4.55 9.32 -5.89
C TYR A 147 -5.05 9.67 -7.29
N GLU A 148 -4.71 8.86 -8.28
CA GLU A 148 -5.11 9.04 -9.69
C GLU A 148 -6.03 7.91 -10.16
N ASN A 149 -5.98 6.75 -9.50
CA ASN A 149 -6.65 5.53 -9.92
C ASN A 149 -7.63 5.03 -8.86
N THR A 150 -8.55 4.16 -9.27
CA THR A 150 -9.44 3.41 -8.39
C THR A 150 -9.27 1.91 -8.67
N TRP A 151 -9.56 1.07 -7.68
CA TRP A 151 -9.56 -0.39 -7.87
C TRP A 151 -10.47 -0.74 -9.04
N LYS A 152 -9.95 -1.44 -10.06
CA LYS A 152 -10.73 -1.78 -11.26
C LYS A 152 -11.82 -2.80 -11.00
N GLN A 153 -11.68 -3.55 -9.90
CA GLN A 153 -12.64 -4.56 -9.49
C GLN A 153 -13.10 -4.28 -8.06
N PRO A 154 -14.38 -4.54 -7.73
CA PRO A 154 -14.86 -4.42 -6.37
C PRO A 154 -14.38 -5.60 -5.51
N LEU A 155 -14.35 -5.40 -4.19
CA LEU A 155 -13.74 -6.33 -3.25
C LEU A 155 -14.43 -7.70 -3.24
N PHE A 156 -15.77 -7.77 -3.28
CA PHE A 156 -16.54 -9.01 -3.15
C PHE A 156 -16.90 -9.67 -4.50
N ASP A 157 -16.22 -9.34 -5.59
CA ASP A 157 -16.43 -9.95 -6.92
C ASP A 157 -15.44 -11.10 -7.21
N CYS A 158 -14.98 -11.76 -6.15
CA CYS A 158 -14.07 -12.92 -6.21
C CYS A 158 -14.73 -14.14 -6.88
N CYS A 159 -16.03 -14.36 -6.69
CA CYS A 159 -16.76 -15.51 -7.22
C CYS A 159 -16.97 -15.49 -8.75
N ARG A 160 -16.72 -14.37 -9.44
CA ARG A 160 -16.83 -14.27 -10.90
C ARG A 160 -15.88 -15.20 -11.65
N SER A 161 -14.82 -15.66 -10.98
CA SER A 161 -13.95 -16.72 -11.49
C SER A 161 -13.82 -17.80 -10.42
N THR A 162 -14.77 -18.74 -10.39
CA THR A 162 -14.81 -19.84 -9.41
C THR A 162 -13.48 -20.58 -9.31
N LYS A 163 -12.78 -20.80 -10.43
CA LYS A 163 -11.44 -21.40 -10.43
C LYS A 163 -10.40 -20.60 -9.65
N LEU A 164 -10.30 -19.28 -9.90
CA LEU A 164 -9.35 -18.41 -9.20
C LEU A 164 -9.72 -18.24 -7.73
N CYS A 165 -11.02 -18.08 -7.43
CA CYS A 165 -11.54 -18.02 -6.06
C CYS A 165 -11.22 -19.31 -5.29
N CYS A 166 -11.52 -20.48 -5.84
CA CYS A 166 -11.19 -21.77 -5.22
C CYS A 166 -9.68 -21.98 -5.10
N LEU A 167 -8.88 -21.59 -6.10
CA LEU A 167 -7.42 -21.67 -6.03
C LEU A 167 -6.85 -20.78 -4.91
N ILE A 168 -7.38 -19.57 -4.73
CA ILE A 168 -6.92 -18.65 -3.68
C ILE A 168 -7.50 -19.02 -2.31
N CYS A 169 -8.75 -19.48 -2.21
CA CYS A 169 -9.35 -19.89 -0.94
C CYS A 169 -8.84 -21.25 -0.45
N TRP A 170 -8.61 -22.22 -1.35
CA TRP A 170 -8.27 -23.61 -1.01
C TRP A 170 -6.78 -23.92 -1.16
N CYS A 171 -6.09 -23.29 -2.11
CA CYS A 171 -4.64 -23.39 -2.33
C CYS A 171 -3.95 -22.05 -1.99
N CYS A 172 -4.44 -21.40 -0.93
CA CYS A 172 -4.05 -20.07 -0.49
C CYS A 172 -2.51 -19.84 -0.41
N PRO A 173 -1.67 -20.80 0.01
CA PRO A 173 -0.23 -20.59 0.07
C PRO A 173 0.42 -20.27 -1.28
N CYS A 174 0.14 -21.09 -2.28
CA CYS A 174 0.91 -21.12 -3.52
C CYS A 174 0.63 -19.89 -4.39
N LYS A 175 -0.65 -19.45 -4.45
CA LYS A 175 -1.03 -18.28 -5.24
C LYS A 175 -0.77 -16.96 -4.53
N SER A 176 -0.90 -16.91 -3.21
CA SER A 176 -0.50 -15.73 -2.45
C SER A 176 1.00 -15.47 -2.60
N TYR A 177 1.84 -16.51 -2.49
CA TYR A 177 3.27 -16.40 -2.77
C TYR A 177 3.57 -15.79 -4.14
N GLY A 178 2.84 -16.19 -5.19
CA GLY A 178 2.99 -15.61 -6.52
C GLY A 178 2.77 -14.09 -6.56
N ILE A 179 1.83 -13.56 -5.76
CA ILE A 179 1.59 -12.11 -5.65
C ILE A 179 2.77 -11.43 -4.95
N TYR A 180 3.27 -11.98 -3.84
CA TYR A 180 4.47 -11.46 -3.16
C TYR A 180 5.69 -11.46 -4.08
N HIS A 181 5.94 -12.57 -4.78
CA HIS A 181 7.05 -12.71 -5.71
C HIS A 181 6.99 -11.70 -6.87
N ARG A 182 5.81 -11.49 -7.47
CA ARG A 182 5.60 -10.47 -8.52
C ARG A 182 5.89 -9.04 -8.04
N LEU A 183 5.76 -8.78 -6.74
CA LEU A 183 6.04 -7.50 -6.11
C LEU A 183 7.46 -7.39 -5.53
N GLY A 184 8.31 -8.39 -5.76
CA GLY A 184 9.68 -8.46 -5.26
C GLY A 184 9.77 -8.66 -3.75
N GLU A 185 8.75 -9.24 -3.12
CA GLU A 185 8.72 -9.52 -1.68
C GLU A 185 9.20 -10.94 -1.37
N ASN A 186 9.84 -11.11 -0.21
CA ASN A 186 10.39 -12.39 0.22
C ASN A 186 9.30 -13.44 0.50
N CYS A 187 9.63 -14.73 0.31
CA CYS A 187 8.72 -15.85 0.54
C CYS A 187 8.16 -15.91 1.97
N VAL A 188 8.97 -15.50 2.96
CA VAL A 188 8.61 -15.50 4.39
C VAL A 188 7.48 -14.51 4.68
N SER A 189 7.32 -13.48 3.86
CA SER A 189 6.25 -12.49 4.02
C SER A 189 4.88 -13.16 4.01
N TRP A 190 4.67 -14.16 3.15
CA TRP A 190 3.40 -14.89 3.07
C TRP A 190 3.04 -15.63 4.36
N CYS A 191 4.03 -16.17 5.08
CA CYS A 191 3.81 -16.93 6.31
C CYS A 191 3.23 -16.08 7.45
N TRP A 192 3.27 -14.76 7.32
CA TRP A 192 2.77 -13.82 8.30
C TRP A 192 1.47 -13.20 7.80
N PRO A 193 0.28 -13.57 8.35
CA PRO A 193 -1.01 -13.04 7.91
C PRO A 193 -1.06 -11.51 7.87
N MET A 194 -0.25 -10.87 8.74
CA MET A 194 -0.18 -9.42 8.89
C MET A 194 0.39 -8.71 7.67
N THR A 195 1.30 -9.34 6.91
CA THR A 195 1.91 -8.71 5.73
C THR A 195 0.89 -8.49 4.62
N LEU A 196 -0.24 -9.21 4.62
CA LEU A 196 -1.28 -9.07 3.62
C LEU A 196 -1.90 -7.68 3.60
N TRP A 197 -2.02 -7.04 4.77
CA TRP A 197 -2.51 -5.66 4.89
C TRP A 197 -1.54 -4.68 4.22
N SER A 198 -0.26 -4.84 4.52
CA SER A 198 0.79 -3.98 3.97
C SER A 198 1.05 -4.27 2.49
N LEU A 199 0.86 -5.49 2.03
CA LEU A 199 0.90 -5.85 0.60
C LEU A 199 -0.16 -5.06 -0.18
N ARG A 200 -1.39 -5.01 0.36
CA ARG A 200 -2.46 -4.23 -0.23
C ARG A 200 -2.12 -2.75 -0.28
N THR A 201 -1.59 -2.19 0.81
CA THR A 201 -1.12 -0.81 0.86
C THR A 201 0.04 -0.56 -0.12
N LYS A 202 0.96 -1.51 -0.30
CA LYS A 202 2.06 -1.43 -1.27
C LYS A 202 1.51 -1.31 -2.70
N ILE A 203 0.62 -2.22 -3.11
CA ILE A 203 -0.05 -2.18 -4.43
C ILE A 203 -0.77 -0.84 -4.63
N ARG A 204 -1.53 -0.40 -3.63
CA ARG A 204 -2.27 0.86 -3.66
C ARG A 204 -1.33 2.05 -3.87
N THR A 205 -0.20 2.06 -3.18
CA THR A 205 0.79 3.14 -3.26
C THR A 205 1.53 3.11 -4.60
N LEU A 206 1.93 1.94 -5.10
CA LEU A 206 2.60 1.79 -6.40
C LEU A 206 1.75 2.27 -7.57
N PHE A 207 0.46 1.93 -7.57
CA PHE A 207 -0.46 2.26 -8.66
C PHE A 207 -1.29 3.54 -8.38
N ARG A 208 -0.99 4.28 -7.31
CA ARG A 208 -1.72 5.50 -6.90
C ARG A 208 -3.24 5.31 -6.83
N ILE A 209 -3.66 4.18 -6.28
CA ILE A 209 -5.06 3.82 -6.12
C ILE A 209 -5.64 4.54 -4.89
N GLN A 210 -6.82 5.12 -5.04
CA GLN A 210 -7.54 5.77 -3.94
C GLN A 210 -7.91 4.75 -2.86
N GLY A 211 -7.70 5.12 -1.60
CA GLY A 211 -8.07 4.31 -0.45
C GLY A 211 -7.39 4.83 0.81
N SER A 212 -7.56 4.09 1.91
CA SER A 212 -6.92 4.41 3.17
C SER A 212 -6.29 3.19 3.82
N LEU A 213 -5.31 3.40 4.72
CA LEU A 213 -4.71 2.33 5.53
C LEU A 213 -5.79 1.53 6.28
N CYS A 214 -6.78 2.22 6.83
CA CYS A 214 -7.90 1.55 7.49
C CYS A 214 -8.79 0.78 6.53
N GLY A 215 -9.06 1.32 5.33
CA GLY A 215 -9.78 0.61 4.28
C GLY A 215 -9.04 -0.67 3.85
N ASP A 216 -7.71 -0.62 3.82
CA ASP A 216 -6.87 -1.79 3.54
C ASP A 216 -6.96 -2.84 4.68
N CYS A 217 -6.91 -2.40 5.96
CA CYS A 217 -7.12 -3.26 7.15
C CYS A 217 -8.50 -3.94 7.08
N ALA A 218 -9.56 -3.15 6.87
CA ALA A 218 -10.95 -3.61 6.82
C ALA A 218 -11.23 -4.56 5.65
N ALA A 219 -10.67 -4.29 4.47
CA ALA A 219 -10.85 -5.14 3.29
C ALA A 219 -10.31 -6.56 3.52
N VAL A 220 -9.11 -6.67 4.09
CA VAL A 220 -8.50 -7.98 4.37
C VAL A 220 -9.18 -8.66 5.56
N GLN A 221 -9.55 -7.92 6.61
CA GLN A 221 -10.23 -8.48 7.78
C GLN A 221 -11.63 -9.02 7.41
N CYS A 222 -12.34 -8.34 6.51
CA CYS A 222 -13.65 -8.76 6.07
C CYS A 222 -13.56 -10.01 5.16
N CYS A 223 -12.65 -10.02 4.20
CA CYS A 223 -12.37 -11.21 3.40
C CYS A 223 -10.98 -11.17 2.74
N GLY A 224 -9.99 -11.80 3.38
CA GLY A 224 -8.62 -11.87 2.88
C GLY A 224 -8.50 -12.54 1.50
N CYS A 225 -9.31 -13.57 1.24
CA CYS A 225 -9.31 -14.25 -0.06
C CYS A 225 -9.79 -13.34 -1.19
N CYS A 226 -10.86 -12.58 -0.97
CA CYS A 226 -11.38 -11.68 -2.00
C CYS A 226 -10.48 -10.45 -2.17
N ALA A 227 -9.82 -9.98 -1.09
CA ALA A 227 -8.73 -9.02 -1.19
C ALA A 227 -7.55 -9.55 -2.03
N LEU A 228 -7.13 -10.80 -1.84
CA LEU A 228 -6.08 -11.46 -2.64
C LEU A 228 -6.47 -11.60 -4.11
N VAL A 229 -7.71 -12.02 -4.40
CA VAL A 229 -8.23 -12.11 -5.79
C VAL A 229 -8.22 -10.73 -6.44
N GLN A 230 -8.70 -9.70 -5.73
CA GLN A 230 -8.71 -8.32 -6.23
C GLN A 230 -7.29 -7.83 -6.55
N MET A 231 -6.32 -8.09 -5.66
CA MET A 231 -4.92 -7.73 -5.87
C MET A 231 -4.27 -8.51 -7.02
N HIS A 232 -4.50 -9.81 -7.13
CA HIS A 232 -4.01 -10.64 -8.23
C HIS A 232 -4.46 -10.09 -9.58
N ARG A 233 -5.77 -9.82 -9.70
CA ARG A 233 -6.35 -9.33 -10.95
C ARG A 233 -5.90 -7.91 -11.27
N GLU A 234 -5.70 -7.05 -10.25
CA GLU A 234 -5.11 -5.73 -10.47
C GLU A 234 -3.70 -5.88 -11.07
N LEU A 235 -2.84 -6.75 -10.52
CA LEU A 235 -1.50 -6.98 -11.09
C LEU A 235 -1.57 -7.52 -12.53
N ASP A 236 -2.52 -8.41 -12.83
CA ASP A 236 -2.72 -8.92 -14.20
C ASP A 236 -3.16 -7.81 -15.17
N LEU A 237 -4.03 -6.90 -14.73
CA LEU A 237 -4.46 -5.75 -15.53
C LEU A 237 -3.32 -4.76 -15.78
N GLN A 238 -2.37 -4.67 -14.86
CA GLN A 238 -1.17 -3.87 -15.02
C GLN A 238 -0.13 -4.56 -15.92
N GLY A 239 -0.27 -5.87 -16.17
CA GLY A 239 0.60 -6.64 -17.07
C GLY A 239 1.82 -7.28 -16.39
N LEU A 240 1.75 -7.52 -15.07
CA LEU A 240 2.79 -8.18 -14.27
C LEU A 240 2.64 -9.70 -14.20
#